data_AF-A0A1J1HFI6-F1
#
_entry.id   AF-A0A1J1HFI6-F1
#
_cell.length_a   1.000
_cell.length_b   1.000
_cell.length_c   1.000
_cell.angle_alpha   90.00
_cell.angle_beta   90.00
_cell.angle_gamma   90.00
#
_symmetry.space_group_name_H-M   'P 1'
#
loop_
_entity.id
_entity.type
_entity.pdbx_description
1 polymer ?
#
loop_
_entity_poly.entity_id
_entity_poly.type
_entity_poly.pdbx_seq_one_letter_code
_entity_poly.pdbx_strand_id
1 'polypeptide(L)'
;MEALDILEKRIDALNNILGTNEGESSDMRENLTDSLMSANTLITSATSGREKVSEMMKRTNELETYLDPEFLNDQQNLKTKEVYINTVANDLATSFESLQKIKSLEPTLGAEYFRNIPDVTEKIKEMNENLSTCQQQNDIIEESLMIAMQRYSEIQSDLRDKLQKMNERLDNFQDRVEQAKKKASNE
;
A
#
# COMPACT_ATOMS: atom_id res chain seq x y z
N MET A 1 17.73 34.15 17.10
CA MET A 1 19.18 34.14 16.80
C MET A 1 19.41 33.92 15.31
N GLU A 2 18.82 32.89 14.71
CA GLU A 2 19.00 32.54 13.29
C GLU A 2 18.71 33.70 12.30
N ALA A 3 17.68 34.52 12.55
CA ALA A 3 17.37 35.68 11.70
C ALA A 3 18.40 36.82 11.77
N LEU A 4 19.10 36.97 12.91
CA LEU A 4 20.16 37.96 13.06
C LEU A 4 21.44 37.50 12.35
N ASP A 5 21.78 36.21 12.45
CA ASP A 5 22.95 35.63 11.77
C ASP A 5 22.82 35.68 10.24
N ILE A 6 21.60 35.54 9.71
CA ILE A 6 21.33 35.71 8.26
C ILE A 6 21.53 37.16 7.84
N LEU A 7 21.14 38.13 8.68
CA LEU A 7 21.32 39.54 8.40
C LEU A 7 22.81 39.92 8.42
N GLU A 8 23.55 39.43 9.41
CA GLU A 8 24.99 39.66 9.54
C GLU A 8 25.76 39.12 8.33
N LYS A 9 25.48 37.87 7.92
CA LYS A 9 26.07 37.29 6.69
C LYS A 9 25.75 38.10 5.42
N ARG A 10 24.55 38.68 5.32
CA ARG A 10 24.18 39.54 4.19
C ARG A 10 24.92 40.88 4.23
N ILE A 11 25.07 41.47 5.42
CA ILE A 11 25.82 42.72 5.61
C ILE A 11 27.30 42.48 5.26
N ASP A 12 27.89 41.37 5.70
CA ASP A 12 29.26 41.01 5.37
C ASP A 12 29.45 40.75 3.87
N ALA A 13 28.50 40.07 3.23
CA ALA A 13 28.51 39.88 1.78
C ALA A 13 28.43 41.21 1.03
N LEU A 14 27.57 42.13 1.47
CA LEU A 14 27.44 43.48 0.87
C LEU A 14 28.72 44.31 1.07
N ASN A 15 29.32 44.25 2.26
CA ASN A 15 30.59 44.92 2.56
C ASN A 15 31.75 44.35 1.75
N ASN A 16 31.76 43.03 1.49
CA ASN A 16 32.76 42.41 0.62
C ASN A 16 32.59 42.80 -0.86
N ILE A 17 31.36 42.97 -1.34
CA ILE A 17 31.10 43.39 -2.72
C ILE A 17 31.44 44.87 -2.93
N LEU A 18 31.11 45.74 -1.96
CA LEU A 18 31.41 47.17 -2.02
C LEU A 18 32.86 47.51 -1.63
N GLY A 19 33.54 46.61 -0.93
CA GLY A 19 34.84 46.88 -0.28
C GLY A 19 34.67 47.59 1.07
N THR A 20 35.58 47.32 2.01
CA THR A 20 35.63 48.01 3.29
C THR A 20 36.20 49.43 3.11
N ASN A 21 35.47 50.44 3.60
CA ASN A 21 35.92 51.85 3.72
C ASN A 21 37.04 52.01 4.79
N GLU A 22 38.00 51.09 4.83
CA GLU A 22 39.14 51.11 5.74
C GLU A 22 40.39 51.52 4.97
N GLY A 23 40.49 52.81 4.63
CA GLY A 23 41.65 53.33 3.91
C GLY A 23 41.45 54.75 3.41
N GLU A 24 41.83 55.71 4.26
CA GLU A 24 42.50 56.97 3.89
C GLU A 24 42.14 57.63 2.54
N SER A 25 41.21 58.58 2.58
CA SER A 25 41.38 59.98 2.11
C SER A 25 40.00 60.61 1.96
N SER A 26 39.70 61.59 2.83
CA SER A 26 38.39 62.25 2.88
C SER A 26 38.09 63.19 1.71
N ASP A 27 38.87 63.16 0.62
CA ASP A 27 38.73 64.06 -0.52
C ASP A 27 38.25 63.38 -1.81
N MET A 28 38.10 62.05 -1.81
CA MET A 28 37.59 61.27 -2.97
C MET A 28 36.45 60.34 -2.56
N ARG A 29 35.49 60.85 -1.79
CA ARG A 29 34.15 60.24 -1.75
C ARG A 29 33.40 60.65 -3.02
N GLU A 30 33.83 60.16 -4.17
CA GLU A 30 32.88 60.05 -5.27
C GLU A 30 31.75 59.16 -4.76
N ASN A 31 30.51 59.67 -4.74
CA ASN A 31 29.40 58.80 -4.41
C ASN A 31 29.42 57.65 -5.42
N LEU A 32 29.24 56.40 -4.98
CA LEU A 32 29.20 55.24 -5.87
C LEU A 32 28.25 55.48 -7.06
N THR A 33 27.16 56.23 -6.80
CA THR A 33 26.20 56.69 -7.80
C THR A 33 26.79 57.62 -8.85
N ASP A 34 27.71 58.51 -8.46
CA ASP A 34 28.37 59.48 -9.34
C ASP A 34 29.44 58.77 -10.18
N SER A 35 30.22 57.84 -9.62
CA SER A 35 31.15 57.02 -10.41
C SER A 35 30.41 56.08 -11.37
N LEU A 36 29.27 55.49 -10.95
CA LEU A 36 28.41 54.70 -11.83
C LEU A 36 27.78 55.55 -12.94
N MET A 37 27.32 56.77 -12.62
CA MET A 37 26.79 57.70 -13.61
C MET A 37 27.88 58.11 -14.61
N SER A 38 29.09 58.38 -14.13
CA SER A 38 30.25 58.70 -14.95
C SER A 38 30.62 57.53 -15.86
N ALA A 39 30.70 56.31 -15.33
CA ALA A 39 30.95 55.10 -16.11
C ALA A 39 29.86 54.85 -17.16
N ASN A 40 28.59 55.02 -16.81
CA ASN A 40 27.47 54.88 -17.74
C ASN A 40 27.53 55.96 -18.85
N THR A 41 27.89 57.19 -18.50
CA THR A 41 28.06 58.29 -19.46
C THR A 41 29.23 58.03 -20.40
N LEU A 42 30.36 57.51 -19.88
CA LEU A 42 31.51 57.09 -20.67
C LEU A 42 31.17 55.95 -21.63
N ILE A 43 30.46 54.92 -21.15
CA ILE A 43 30.01 53.79 -21.98
C ILE A 43 29.04 54.27 -23.06
N THR A 44 28.06 55.09 -22.71
CA THR A 44 27.06 55.64 -23.64
C THR A 44 27.71 56.55 -24.68
N SER A 45 28.66 57.40 -24.28
CA SER A 45 29.39 58.28 -25.20
C SER A 45 30.37 57.51 -26.11
N ALA A 46 31.00 56.44 -25.61
CA ALA A 46 31.84 55.56 -26.42
C ALA A 46 31.03 54.71 -27.42
N THR A 47 29.75 54.45 -27.11
CA THR A 47 28.83 53.72 -27.99
C THR A 47 28.00 54.61 -28.92
N SER A 48 27.90 55.93 -28.67
CA SER A 48 27.07 56.87 -29.43
C SER A 48 27.52 57.16 -30.88
N GLY A 49 28.48 56.40 -31.41
CA GLY A 49 28.86 56.40 -32.84
C GLY A 49 29.09 55.00 -33.40
N ARG A 50 28.83 53.95 -32.61
CA ARG A 50 29.04 52.54 -32.99
C ARG A 50 27.72 51.79 -32.84
N GLU A 51 26.86 51.95 -33.85
CA GLU A 51 25.52 51.37 -33.88
C GLU A 51 25.53 49.85 -33.62
N LYS A 52 26.51 49.12 -34.17
CA LYS A 52 26.69 47.68 -33.92
C LYS A 52 27.00 47.33 -32.46
N VAL A 53 27.70 48.20 -31.73
CA VAL A 53 28.02 47.97 -30.30
C VAL A 53 26.81 48.31 -29.44
N SER A 54 26.04 49.34 -29.80
CA SER A 54 24.76 49.63 -29.16
C SER A 54 23.76 48.49 -29.33
N GLU A 55 23.69 47.90 -30.53
CA GLU A 55 22.87 46.72 -30.80
C GLU A 55 23.31 45.50 -30.00
N MET A 56 24.61 45.26 -29.89
CA MET A 56 25.15 44.17 -29.06
C MET A 56 24.84 44.39 -27.56
N MET A 57 24.91 45.63 -27.08
CA MET A 57 24.60 45.97 -25.69
C MET A 57 23.10 45.78 -25.35
N LYS A 58 22.22 45.98 -26.34
CA LYS A 58 20.78 45.65 -26.19
C LYS A 58 20.54 44.14 -26.10
N ARG A 59 21.35 43.35 -26.79
CA ARG A 59 21.30 41.88 -26.77
C ARG A 59 22.02 41.25 -25.58
N THR A 60 22.71 42.03 -24.75
CA THR A 60 23.38 41.52 -23.54
C THR A 60 22.41 40.85 -22.58
N ASN A 61 21.20 41.40 -22.41
CA ASN A 61 20.18 40.80 -21.53
C ASN A 61 19.68 39.44 -22.07
N GLU A 62 19.51 39.33 -23.40
CA GLU A 62 19.20 38.06 -24.04
C GLU A 62 20.36 37.07 -23.87
N LEU A 63 21.60 37.54 -24.00
CA LEU A 63 22.79 36.71 -23.81
C LEU A 63 22.89 36.19 -22.37
N GLU A 64 22.62 37.03 -21.38
CA GLU A 64 22.55 36.65 -19.96
C GLU A 64 21.49 35.57 -19.73
N THR A 65 20.35 35.70 -20.41
CA THR A 65 19.28 34.70 -20.38
C THR A 65 19.72 33.38 -21.02
N TYR A 66 20.45 33.40 -22.15
CA TYR A 66 20.99 32.19 -22.78
C TYR A 66 22.20 31.58 -22.05
N LEU A 67 22.89 32.36 -21.22
CA LEU A 67 24.04 31.94 -20.41
C LEU A 67 23.62 31.36 -19.05
N ASP A 68 22.35 31.49 -18.67
CA ASP A 68 21.83 30.87 -17.46
C ASP A 68 21.80 29.33 -17.64
N PRO A 69 22.51 28.56 -16.78
CA PRO A 69 22.49 27.10 -16.82
C PRO A 69 21.10 26.49 -16.56
N GLU A 70 20.17 27.26 -15.98
CA GLU A 70 18.77 26.86 -15.78
C GLU A 70 17.86 27.30 -16.95
N PHE A 71 18.41 27.96 -17.97
CA PHE A 71 17.66 28.32 -19.17
C PHE A 71 17.27 27.08 -19.97
N LEU A 72 16.06 26.60 -19.67
CA LEU A 72 15.38 25.58 -20.45
C LEU A 72 14.69 26.28 -21.62
N ASN A 73 15.26 26.14 -22.82
CA ASN A 73 14.54 26.51 -24.03
C ASN A 73 13.27 25.65 -24.12
N ASP A 74 12.11 26.25 -23.85
CA ASP A 74 10.80 25.59 -23.79
C ASP A 74 10.35 25.00 -25.15
N GLN A 75 11.18 25.19 -26.18
CA GLN A 75 11.22 24.32 -27.37
C GLN A 75 11.78 22.92 -27.04
N GLN A 76 11.31 22.30 -25.97
CA GLN A 76 11.37 20.85 -25.86
C GLN A 76 10.64 20.29 -27.08
N ASN A 77 11.42 19.67 -27.98
CA ASN A 77 10.99 19.08 -29.24
C ASN A 77 9.57 18.47 -29.12
N LEU A 78 8.63 18.93 -29.95
CA LEU A 78 7.26 18.39 -30.00
C LEU A 78 7.25 16.86 -30.05
N LYS A 79 8.22 16.30 -30.77
CA LYS A 79 8.44 14.86 -30.92
C LYS A 79 8.77 14.16 -29.59
N THR A 80 9.51 14.81 -28.71
CA THR A 80 9.80 14.29 -27.35
C THR A 80 8.55 14.30 -26.48
N LYS A 81 7.72 15.35 -26.58
CA LYS A 81 6.43 15.42 -25.87
C LYS A 81 5.45 14.35 -26.39
N GLU A 82 5.41 14.11 -27.70
CA GLU A 82 4.59 13.06 -28.31
C GLU A 82 5.01 11.66 -27.86
N VAL A 83 6.32 11.37 -27.86
CA VAL A 83 6.85 10.10 -27.34
C VAL A 83 6.51 9.95 -25.86
N TYR A 84 6.68 11.00 -25.06
CA TYR A 84 6.33 10.97 -23.64
C TYR A 84 4.85 10.67 -23.41
N ILE A 85 3.95 11.36 -24.12
CA ILE A 85 2.50 11.12 -24.03
C ILE A 85 2.18 9.67 -24.43
N ASN A 86 2.76 9.15 -25.50
CA ASN A 86 2.54 7.76 -25.92
C ASN A 86 3.07 6.75 -24.90
N THR A 87 4.19 7.03 -24.22
CA THR A 87 4.71 6.17 -23.15
C THR A 87 3.82 6.19 -21.90
N VAL A 88 3.27 7.36 -21.55
CA VAL A 88 2.45 7.54 -20.34
C VAL A 88 0.97 7.22 -20.59
N ALA A 89 0.54 7.10 -21.84
CA ALA A 89 -0.87 6.88 -22.21
C ALA A 89 -1.48 5.64 -21.55
N ASN A 90 -0.75 4.53 -21.48
CA ASN A 90 -1.24 3.29 -20.85
C ASN A 90 -1.37 3.45 -19.32
N ASP A 91 -0.41 4.12 -18.69
CA ASP A 91 -0.44 4.40 -17.25
C ASP A 91 -1.56 5.37 -16.90
N LEU A 92 -1.80 6.36 -17.77
CA LEU A 92 -2.89 7.32 -17.63
C LEU A 92 -4.26 6.64 -17.81
N ALA A 93 -4.39 5.73 -18.78
CA ALA A 93 -5.60 4.94 -18.96
C ALA A 93 -5.91 4.07 -17.75
N THR A 94 -4.88 3.39 -17.22
CA THR A 94 -5.00 2.57 -15.99
C THR A 94 -5.38 3.44 -14.79
N SER A 95 -4.77 4.62 -14.66
CA SER A 95 -5.10 5.59 -13.62
C SER A 95 -6.55 6.08 -13.75
N PHE A 96 -7.02 6.32 -14.97
CA PHE A 96 -8.40 6.73 -15.24
C PHE A 96 -9.41 5.64 -14.87
N GLU A 97 -9.13 4.37 -15.21
CA GLU A 97 -9.97 3.24 -14.79
C GLU A 97 -10.03 3.12 -13.26
N SER A 98 -8.90 3.30 -12.59
CA SER A 98 -8.84 3.27 -11.12
C SER A 98 -9.67 4.41 -10.50
N LEU A 99 -9.59 5.61 -11.08
CA LEU A 99 -10.37 6.76 -10.65
C LEU A 99 -11.86 6.57 -10.90
N GLN A 100 -12.24 5.95 -12.02
CA GLN A 100 -13.63 5.63 -12.33
C GLN A 100 -14.20 4.60 -11.34
N LYS A 101 -13.41 3.59 -10.96
CA LYS A 101 -13.78 2.65 -9.89
C LYS A 101 -13.97 3.39 -8.56
N ILE A 102 -13.04 4.26 -8.17
CA ILE A 102 -13.16 5.06 -6.94
C ILE A 102 -14.44 5.91 -6.97
N LYS A 103 -14.73 6.59 -8.08
CA LYS A 103 -15.96 7.38 -8.23
C LYS A 103 -17.22 6.53 -8.14
N SER A 104 -17.20 5.29 -8.62
CA SER A 104 -18.32 4.35 -8.45
C SER A 104 -18.50 3.86 -7.01
N LEU A 105 -17.42 3.89 -6.21
CA LEU A 105 -17.40 3.50 -4.79
C LEU A 105 -17.62 4.69 -3.84
N GLU A 106 -17.55 5.93 -4.32
CA GLU A 106 -17.86 7.15 -3.56
C GLU A 106 -19.24 7.10 -2.86
N PRO A 107 -20.33 6.62 -3.51
CA PRO A 107 -21.65 6.56 -2.89
C PRO A 107 -21.75 5.49 -1.80
N THR A 108 -20.90 4.45 -1.81
CA THR A 108 -20.92 3.40 -0.79
C THR A 108 -20.16 3.81 0.47
N LEU A 109 -19.18 4.71 0.34
CA LEU A 109 -18.46 5.27 1.48
C LEU A 109 -19.32 6.25 2.30
N GLY A 110 -20.23 6.97 1.62
CA GLY A 110 -21.23 7.83 2.25
C GLY A 110 -22.51 7.09 2.69
N ALA A 111 -22.60 5.79 2.46
CA ALA A 111 -23.80 5.06 2.78
C ALA A 111 -23.93 4.93 4.32
N GLU A 112 -25.03 5.48 4.86
CA GLU A 112 -25.35 5.46 6.29
C GLU A 112 -25.36 4.05 6.90
N TYR A 113 -25.32 2.99 6.09
CA TYR A 113 -25.17 1.61 6.52
C TYR A 113 -23.89 1.36 7.33
N PHE A 114 -22.77 2.05 7.06
CA PHE A 114 -21.55 1.92 7.86
C PHE A 114 -21.60 2.74 9.15
N ARG A 115 -22.36 3.84 9.16
CA ARG A 115 -22.51 4.72 10.33
C ARG A 115 -23.54 4.20 11.34
N ASN A 116 -24.54 3.47 10.85
CA ASN A 116 -25.59 2.83 11.63
C ASN A 116 -25.35 1.31 11.80
N ILE A 117 -24.12 0.81 11.68
CA ILE A 117 -23.81 -0.54 12.15
C ILE A 117 -24.02 -0.50 13.66
N PRO A 118 -25.07 -1.16 14.19
CA PRO A 118 -25.24 -1.26 15.63
C PRO A 118 -24.00 -1.96 16.18
N ASP A 119 -23.62 -1.71 17.43
CA ASP A 119 -22.53 -2.46 18.05
C ASP A 119 -23.00 -3.91 18.33
N VAL A 120 -23.04 -4.73 17.27
CA VAL A 120 -23.41 -6.14 17.30
C VAL A 120 -22.18 -6.99 17.65
N THR A 121 -21.04 -6.36 17.94
CA THR A 121 -19.78 -7.04 18.29
C THR A 121 -19.98 -7.97 19.49
N GLU A 122 -20.70 -7.50 20.52
CA GLU A 122 -20.98 -8.28 21.72
C GLU A 122 -21.87 -9.49 21.41
N LYS A 123 -22.91 -9.30 20.58
CA LYS A 123 -23.80 -10.39 20.15
C LYS A 123 -23.09 -11.40 19.25
N ILE A 124 -22.17 -10.96 18.39
CA ILE A 124 -21.32 -11.83 17.58
C ILE A 124 -20.37 -12.62 18.48
N LYS A 125 -19.80 -11.98 19.51
CA LYS A 125 -18.95 -12.63 20.49
C LYS A 125 -19.72 -13.72 21.27
N GLU A 126 -20.91 -13.39 21.78
CA GLU A 126 -21.80 -14.34 22.44
C GLU A 126 -22.17 -15.51 21.51
N MET A 127 -22.49 -15.22 20.25
CA MET A 127 -22.80 -16.26 19.26
C MET A 127 -21.60 -17.16 18.96
N ASN A 128 -20.38 -16.62 18.97
CA ASN A 128 -19.15 -17.38 18.75
C ASN A 128 -18.81 -18.27 19.96
N GLU A 129 -19.00 -17.77 21.18
CA GLU A 129 -18.86 -18.55 22.42
C GLU A 129 -19.89 -19.69 22.48
N ASN A 130 -21.14 -19.41 22.12
CA ASN A 130 -22.19 -20.43 22.01
C ASN A 130 -21.89 -21.46 20.92
N LEU A 131 -21.36 -21.04 19.77
CA LEU A 131 -20.95 -21.96 18.70
C LEU A 131 -19.84 -22.89 19.16
N SER A 132 -18.82 -22.37 19.85
CA SER A 132 -17.73 -23.18 20.39
C SER A 132 -18.22 -24.18 21.42
N THR A 133 -19.13 -23.75 22.31
CA THR A 133 -19.75 -24.64 23.31
C THR A 133 -20.59 -25.75 22.64
N CYS A 134 -21.35 -25.39 21.60
CA CYS A 134 -22.14 -26.34 20.83
C CYS A 134 -21.25 -27.37 20.11
N GLN A 135 -20.13 -26.95 19.53
CA GLN A 135 -19.15 -27.87 18.93
C GLN A 135 -18.59 -28.85 19.95
N GLN A 136 -18.17 -28.38 21.13
CA GLN A 136 -17.66 -29.26 22.19
C GLN A 136 -18.71 -30.27 22.66
N GLN A 137 -19.97 -29.84 22.80
CA GLN A 137 -21.07 -30.75 23.14
C GLN A 137 -21.31 -31.79 22.04
N ASN A 138 -21.22 -31.38 20.78
CA ASN A 138 -21.39 -32.28 19.65
C ASN A 138 -20.28 -33.35 19.60
N ASP A 139 -19.03 -32.96 19.86
CA ASP A 139 -17.90 -33.90 19.92
C ASP A 139 -18.08 -34.96 21.02
N ILE A 140 -18.53 -34.54 22.21
CA ILE A 140 -18.82 -35.45 23.34
C ILE A 140 -19.98 -36.41 22.98
N ILE A 141 -21.03 -35.89 22.33
CA ILE A 141 -22.17 -36.70 21.90
C ILE A 141 -21.71 -37.72 20.85
N GLU A 142 -20.90 -37.31 19.87
CA GLU A 142 -20.35 -38.18 18.85
C GLU A 142 -19.49 -39.30 19.45
N GLU A 143 -18.59 -38.97 20.37
CA GLU A 143 -17.78 -39.97 21.09
C GLU A 143 -18.68 -40.95 21.87
N SER A 144 -19.68 -40.44 22.59
CA SER A 144 -20.62 -41.29 23.34
C SER A 144 -21.42 -42.23 22.44
N LEU A 145 -21.83 -41.75 21.25
CA LEU A 145 -22.56 -42.53 20.26
C LEU A 145 -21.66 -43.60 19.64
N MET A 146 -20.39 -43.28 19.37
CA MET A 146 -19.40 -44.24 18.89
C MET A 146 -19.20 -45.38 19.90
N ILE A 147 -19.04 -45.06 21.19
CA ILE A 147 -18.91 -46.06 22.27
C ILE A 147 -20.18 -46.91 22.37
N ALA A 148 -21.35 -46.31 22.30
CA ALA A 148 -22.62 -47.05 22.35
C ALA A 148 -22.77 -48.01 21.16
N MET A 149 -22.41 -47.58 19.95
CA MET A 149 -22.38 -48.42 18.76
C MET A 149 -21.39 -49.58 18.89
N GLN A 150 -20.19 -49.32 19.43
CA GLN A 150 -19.20 -50.36 19.67
C GLN A 150 -19.73 -51.42 20.65
N ARG A 151 -20.28 -50.99 21.79
CA ARG A 151 -20.88 -51.91 22.77
C ARG A 151 -22.04 -52.71 22.18
N TYR A 152 -22.87 -52.08 21.36
CA TYR A 152 -23.95 -52.79 20.67
C TYR A 152 -23.39 -53.85 19.71
N SER A 153 -22.33 -53.54 18.97
CA SER A 153 -21.66 -54.48 18.08
C SER A 153 -21.05 -55.67 18.84
N GLU A 154 -20.41 -55.41 19.99
CA GLU A 154 -19.88 -56.45 20.88
C GLU A 154 -20.99 -57.36 21.40
N ILE A 155 -22.09 -56.79 21.90
CA ILE A 155 -23.26 -57.55 22.38
C ILE A 155 -23.86 -58.39 21.24
N GLN A 156 -23.96 -57.84 20.04
CA GLN A 156 -24.48 -58.56 18.88
C GLN A 156 -23.58 -59.74 18.50
N SER A 157 -22.25 -59.57 18.53
CA SER A 157 -21.29 -60.64 18.27
C SER A 157 -21.40 -61.73 19.33
N ASP A 158 -21.41 -61.36 20.61
CA ASP A 158 -21.55 -62.30 21.73
C ASP A 158 -22.85 -63.10 21.64
N LEU A 159 -23.95 -62.44 21.27
CA LEU A 159 -25.25 -63.09 21.13
C LEU A 159 -25.26 -64.05 19.93
N ARG A 160 -24.62 -63.67 18.82
CA ARG A 160 -24.42 -64.54 17.65
C ARG A 160 -23.62 -65.78 18.03
N ASP A 161 -22.52 -65.62 18.77
CA ASP A 161 -21.68 -66.74 19.21
C ASP A 161 -22.41 -67.66 20.17
N LYS A 162 -23.19 -67.10 21.12
CA LYS A 162 -24.02 -67.89 22.04
C LYS A 162 -25.10 -68.67 21.31
N LEU A 163 -25.77 -68.06 20.33
CA LEU A 163 -26.78 -68.73 19.51
C LEU A 163 -26.15 -69.83 18.64
N GLN A 164 -24.99 -69.59 18.05
CA GLN A 164 -24.26 -70.60 17.28
C GLN A 164 -23.91 -71.81 18.17
N LYS A 165 -23.31 -71.58 19.34
CA LYS A 165 -23.01 -72.65 20.31
C LYS A 165 -24.26 -73.41 20.76
N MET A 166 -25.40 -72.72 20.87
CA MET A 166 -26.68 -73.34 21.20
C MET A 166 -27.18 -74.23 20.06
N ASN A 167 -27.11 -73.77 18.81
CA ASN A 167 -27.45 -74.57 17.63
C ASN A 167 -26.56 -75.81 17.52
N GLU A 168 -25.24 -75.66 17.67
CA GLU A 168 -24.30 -76.79 17.66
C GLU A 168 -24.63 -77.81 18.77
N ARG A 169 -25.04 -77.36 19.96
CA ARG A 169 -25.50 -78.27 21.03
C ARG A 169 -26.80 -78.99 20.67
N LEU A 170 -27.71 -78.32 19.98
CA LEU A 170 -28.98 -78.88 19.56
C LEU A 170 -28.80 -79.92 18.45
N ASP A 171 -27.92 -79.65 17.48
CA ASP A 171 -27.52 -80.60 16.44
C ASP A 171 -26.89 -81.85 17.05
N ASN A 172 -25.95 -81.67 17.98
CA ASN A 172 -25.35 -82.79 18.72
C ASN A 172 -26.39 -83.61 19.50
N PHE A 173 -27.41 -82.96 20.06
CA PHE A 173 -28.50 -83.67 20.75
C PHE A 173 -29.38 -84.44 19.76
N GLN A 174 -29.70 -83.84 18.62
CA GLN A 174 -30.46 -84.47 17.55
C GLN A 174 -29.73 -85.69 16.99
N ASP A 175 -28.43 -85.59 16.71
CA ASP A 175 -27.60 -86.70 16.25
C ASP A 175 -27.57 -87.85 17.26
N ARG A 176 -27.47 -87.55 18.57
CA ARG A 176 -27.53 -88.56 19.63
C ARG A 176 -28.89 -89.25 19.69
N VAL A 177 -29.98 -88.51 19.53
CA VAL A 177 -31.34 -89.08 19.47
C VAL A 177 -31.51 -89.95 18.23
N GLU A 178 -30.97 -89.54 17.08
CA GLU A 178 -31.06 -90.30 15.84
C GLU A 178 -30.21 -91.59 15.90
N GLN A 179 -29.02 -91.53 16.49
CA GLN A 179 -28.21 -92.72 16.77
C GLN A 179 -28.89 -93.68 17.74
N ALA A 180 -29.56 -93.17 18.78
CA ALA A 180 -30.33 -94.00 19.70
C ALA A 180 -31.52 -94.69 18.99
N LYS A 181 -32.23 -93.97 18.11
CA LYS A 181 -33.30 -94.55 17.29
C LYS A 181 -32.78 -95.61 16.31
N LYS A 182 -31.64 -95.37 15.64
CA LYS A 182 -31.02 -96.35 14.74
C LYS A 182 -30.57 -97.62 15.46
N LYS A 183 -30.06 -97.50 16.69
CA LYS A 183 -29.72 -98.66 17.53
C LYS A 183 -30.95 -99.47 17.96
N ALA A 184 -32.05 -98.79 18.30
CA ALA A 184 -33.30 -99.44 18.69
C ALA A 184 -34.09 -100.07 17.52
N SER A 185 -33.76 -99.75 16.26
CA SER A 185 -34.40 -100.33 15.06
C SER A 185 -33.62 -101.49 14.43
N ASN A 186 -32.40 -101.77 14.92
CA ASN A 186 -31.53 -102.86 14.45
C ASN A 186 -31.43 -104.02 15.47
N GLU A 187 -32.17 -103.95 16.57
CA GLU A 187 -32.51 -105.08 17.48
C GLU A 187 -33.92 -105.58 17.18
#